data_AF-A0A6N6P8S3-F1
#
_entry.id   AF-A0A6N6P8S3-F1
#
_cell.length_a   1.000
_cell.length_b   1.000
_cell.length_c   1.000
_cell.angle_alpha   90.00
_cell.angle_beta   90.00
_cell.angle_gamma   90.00
#
_symmetry.space_group_name_H-M   'P 1'
#
loop_
_entity.id
_entity.type
_entity.pdbx_description
1 polymer ?
#
loop_
_entity_poly.entity_id
_entity_poly.type
_entity_poly.pdbx_seq_one_letter_code
_entity_poly.pdbx_strand_id
1 'polypeptide(L)'
;MNQSICNKVLTIAAALMGSGLATCGAAEPIVIADFEGADFGNWKVTGDAFGAGPVHGGLPNPWRANLTKPVDGFKGRGFASSYHLGEEGTGTLTSPEFKIERKYISFLIGGNKDLDASMNLLIDGKVVRVAGA
;
A
#
# COMPACT_ATOMS: atom_id res chain seq x y z
N MET A 1 -1.51 4.02 -30.31
CA MET A 1 -0.53 4.34 -31.36
C MET A 1 -0.05 5.78 -31.14
N ASN A 2 1.14 5.96 -30.56
CA ASN A 2 2.02 7.10 -30.90
C ASN A 2 3.43 6.85 -30.32
N GLN A 3 4.22 6.05 -31.04
CA GLN A 3 5.66 5.96 -30.88
C GLN A 3 6.26 7.00 -31.82
N SER A 4 6.60 8.18 -31.30
CA SER A 4 7.24 9.21 -32.12
C SER A 4 8.75 9.16 -31.92
N ILE A 5 9.39 8.49 -32.89
CA ILE A 5 10.65 8.88 -33.52
C ILE A 5 11.86 9.02 -32.56
N CYS A 6 12.64 7.95 -32.44
CA CYS A 6 14.06 8.06 -32.15
C CYS A 6 14.81 7.32 -33.26
N ASN A 7 15.14 8.00 -34.36
CA ASN A 7 16.04 7.46 -35.37
C ASN A 7 16.94 8.53 -36.01
N LYS A 8 18.24 8.19 -36.05
CA LYS A 8 19.39 8.73 -36.82
C LYS A 8 19.97 10.05 -36.27
N VAL A 9 21.28 10.21 -36.07
CA VAL A 9 22.41 9.91 -36.97
C VAL A 9 23.70 9.60 -36.17
N LEU A 10 24.50 8.67 -36.69
CA LEU A 10 25.88 8.36 -36.28
C LEU A 10 26.86 9.22 -37.09
N THR A 11 27.75 10.01 -36.48
CA THR A 11 29.10 10.34 -37.02
C THR A 11 30.03 10.83 -35.89
N ILE A 12 31.25 10.29 -35.91
CA ILE A 12 32.35 10.45 -34.95
C ILE A 12 33.02 11.82 -35.11
N ALA A 13 33.10 12.60 -34.03
CA ALA A 13 34.11 13.64 -33.86
C ALA A 13 34.53 13.65 -32.38
N ALA A 14 35.84 13.52 -32.14
CA ALA A 14 36.43 13.51 -30.82
C ALA A 14 36.28 14.90 -30.16
N ALA A 15 35.34 15.00 -29.23
CA ALA A 15 35.33 15.99 -28.18
C ALA A 15 35.01 15.23 -26.89
N LEU A 16 35.84 15.40 -25.85
CA LEU A 16 35.54 14.97 -24.48
C LEU A 16 34.37 15.82 -23.96
N MET A 17 33.18 15.62 -24.53
CA MET A 17 31.93 16.06 -23.95
C MET A 17 31.54 14.95 -22.97
N GLY A 18 31.55 15.28 -21.68
CA GLY A 18 31.05 14.39 -20.64
C GLY A 18 29.65 13.93 -21.02
N SER A 19 29.54 12.65 -21.40
CA SER A 19 28.28 11.99 -21.65
C SER A 19 27.56 11.89 -20.32
N GLY A 20 26.74 12.88 -20.01
CA GLY A 20 25.73 12.77 -18.96
C GLY A 20 24.81 11.64 -19.35
N LEU A 21 25.00 10.46 -18.76
CA LEU A 21 23.99 9.42 -18.76
C LEU A 21 22.77 10.01 -18.06
N ALA A 22 21.80 10.48 -18.84
CA ALA A 22 20.47 10.75 -18.33
C ALA A 22 19.88 9.39 -17.94
N THR A 23 20.08 9.02 -16.68
CA THR A 23 19.38 7.87 -16.12
C THR A 23 17.91 8.21 -16.17
N CYS A 24 17.14 7.47 -16.99
CA CYS A 24 15.69 7.45 -16.89
C CYS A 24 15.34 6.79 -15.55
N GLY A 25 15.44 7.55 -14.46
CA GLY A 25 15.08 7.10 -13.13
C GLY A 25 13.56 7.11 -13.00
N ALA A 26 12.99 6.00 -12.56
CA ALA A 26 11.59 6.00 -12.13
C ALA A 26 11.46 6.97 -10.95
N ALA A 27 10.45 7.86 -10.98
CA ALA A 27 10.20 8.78 -9.88
C ALA A 27 9.87 8.00 -8.59
N GLU A 28 10.43 8.45 -7.47
CA GLU A 28 10.21 7.86 -6.14
C GLU A 28 8.73 7.58 -5.84
N PRO A 29 8.38 6.52 -5.11
CA PRO A 29 7.00 6.24 -4.74
C PRO A 29 6.37 7.36 -3.91
N ILE A 30 5.12 7.69 -4.21
CA ILE A 30 4.31 8.57 -3.36
C ILE A 30 3.62 7.69 -2.31
N VAL A 31 3.98 7.86 -1.05
CA VAL A 31 3.48 7.03 0.05
C VAL A 31 2.13 7.57 0.53
N ILE A 32 1.10 6.72 0.49
CA ILE A 32 -0.24 7.02 1.03
C ILE A 32 -0.31 6.59 2.51
N ALA A 33 0.17 5.38 2.82
CA ALA A 33 0.36 4.90 4.18
C ALA A 33 1.44 3.81 4.23
N ASP A 34 2.24 3.85 5.29
CA ASP A 34 3.27 2.85 5.60
C ASP A 34 2.96 2.04 6.88
N PHE A 35 2.05 2.54 7.72
CA PHE A 35 1.65 1.93 9.00
C PHE A 35 2.82 1.72 9.98
N GLU A 36 3.82 2.59 9.95
CA GLU A 36 5.02 2.50 10.81
C GLU A 36 4.86 3.17 12.19
N GLY A 37 3.78 3.93 12.38
CA GLY A 37 3.47 4.68 13.59
C GLY A 37 3.03 3.80 14.77
N ALA A 38 2.89 4.45 15.93
CA ALA A 38 2.32 3.84 17.13
C ALA A 38 0.79 3.70 17.04
N ASP A 39 0.14 4.52 16.22
CA ASP A 39 -1.29 4.54 15.96
C ASP A 39 -1.56 4.74 14.45
N PHE A 40 -2.84 4.83 14.07
CA PHE A 40 -3.23 5.08 12.68
C PHE A 40 -3.24 6.56 12.26
N GLY A 41 -2.78 7.48 13.12
CA GLY A 41 -2.79 8.91 12.88
C GLY A 41 -4.18 9.44 12.54
N ASN A 42 -4.32 10.05 11.35
CA ASN A 42 -5.57 10.66 10.89
C ASN A 42 -6.55 9.67 10.23
N TRP A 43 -6.22 8.38 10.15
CA TRP A 43 -7.16 7.39 9.65
C TRP A 43 -8.29 7.19 10.65
N LYS A 44 -9.50 6.99 10.13
CA LYS A 44 -10.70 6.81 10.93
C LYS A 44 -11.04 5.33 11.04
N VAL A 45 -11.15 4.83 12.27
CA VAL A 45 -11.63 3.48 12.57
C VAL A 45 -13.14 3.53 12.84
N THR A 46 -13.86 2.52 12.35
CA THR A 46 -15.24 2.21 12.76
C THR A 46 -15.33 0.75 13.15
N GLY A 47 -16.30 0.41 14.01
CA GLY A 47 -16.45 -0.95 14.52
C GLY A 47 -15.28 -1.40 15.40
N ASP A 48 -14.99 -2.69 15.37
CA ASP A 48 -14.04 -3.38 16.27
C ASP A 48 -13.07 -4.32 15.54
N ALA A 49 -13.13 -4.38 14.20
CA ALA A 49 -12.19 -5.17 13.39
C ALA A 49 -10.73 -4.70 13.53
N PHE A 50 -10.50 -3.41 13.74
CA PHE A 50 -9.16 -2.82 13.85
C PHE A 50 -8.85 -2.44 15.30
N GLY A 51 -7.62 -2.69 15.73
CA GLY A 51 -7.13 -2.27 17.05
C GLY A 51 -6.82 -0.77 17.11
N ALA A 52 -6.11 -0.34 18.15
CA ALA A 52 -5.74 1.07 18.34
C ALA A 52 -4.67 1.58 17.34
N GLY A 53 -3.98 0.68 16.65
CA GLY A 53 -2.90 1.03 15.73
C GLY A 53 -2.40 -0.17 14.92
N PRO A 54 -1.36 0.04 14.10
CA PRO A 54 -0.73 -1.02 13.32
C PRO A 54 -0.22 -2.17 14.19
N VAL A 55 -0.23 -3.37 13.63
CA VAL A 55 0.34 -4.55 14.25
C VAL A 55 1.85 -4.59 13.95
N HIS A 56 2.65 -4.77 15.00
CA HIS A 56 4.10 -4.94 14.90
C HIS A 56 4.48 -6.35 15.39
N GLY A 57 5.21 -7.13 14.59
CA GLY A 57 5.77 -8.43 14.99
C GLY A 57 4.84 -9.66 14.96
N GLY A 58 3.51 -9.49 14.79
CA GLY A 58 2.57 -10.60 14.61
C GLY A 58 1.17 -10.32 15.17
N LEU A 59 0.16 -11.09 14.74
CA LEU A 59 -1.22 -10.88 15.18
C LEU A 59 -1.39 -11.27 16.66
N PRO A 60 -1.95 -10.38 17.50
CA PRO A 60 -2.46 -10.80 18.80
C PRO A 60 -3.60 -11.79 18.55
N ASN A 61 -3.48 -13.02 19.05
CA ASN A 61 -4.61 -13.94 19.05
C ASN A 61 -5.36 -13.80 20.37
N PRO A 62 -6.56 -13.17 20.41
CA PRO A 62 -7.33 -13.03 21.63
C PRO A 62 -7.77 -14.39 22.22
N TRP A 63 -7.82 -15.44 21.41
CA TRP A 63 -8.23 -16.78 21.85
C TRP A 63 -7.06 -17.69 22.27
N ARG A 64 -5.81 -17.34 21.90
CA ARG A 64 -4.61 -18.11 22.28
C ARG A 64 -3.40 -17.21 22.47
N ALA A 65 -3.31 -16.56 23.64
CA ALA A 65 -2.20 -15.69 24.03
C ALA A 65 -0.79 -16.30 23.86
N ASN A 66 -0.66 -17.64 23.85
CA ASN A 66 0.61 -18.35 23.65
C ASN A 66 0.92 -18.72 22.18
N LEU A 67 0.11 -18.31 21.21
CA LEU A 67 0.33 -18.53 19.78
C LEU A 67 0.27 -17.19 19.04
N THR A 68 1.31 -16.37 19.18
CA THR A 68 1.56 -15.31 18.18
C THR A 68 2.00 -16.00 16.91
N LYS A 69 1.15 -16.04 15.89
CA LYS A 69 1.61 -16.44 14.57
C LYS A 69 2.36 -15.25 13.96
N PRO A 70 3.66 -15.39 13.62
CA PRO A 70 4.32 -14.36 12.85
C PRO A 70 3.59 -14.22 11.52
N VAL A 71 3.34 -12.98 11.13
CA VAL A 71 2.88 -12.64 9.78
C VAL A 71 4.12 -12.18 9.02
N ASP A 72 4.30 -12.66 7.81
CA ASP A 72 5.36 -12.25 6.90
C ASP A 72 4.77 -11.64 5.62
N GLY A 73 5.62 -11.28 4.66
CA GLY A 73 5.18 -10.75 3.36
C GLY A 73 4.68 -9.31 3.37
N PHE A 74 4.65 -8.63 4.52
CA PHE A 74 4.40 -7.18 4.60
C PHE A 74 5.71 -6.38 4.49
N LYS A 75 5.59 -5.08 4.21
CA LYS A 75 6.72 -4.16 4.07
C LYS A 75 6.84 -3.30 5.31
N GLY A 76 8.06 -3.18 5.87
CA GLY A 76 8.33 -2.35 7.04
C GLY A 76 8.25 -3.15 8.34
N ARG A 77 7.86 -2.48 9.44
CA ARG A 77 7.73 -3.05 10.78
C ARG A 77 6.27 -3.17 11.22
N GLY A 78 5.37 -2.40 10.59
CA GLY A 78 3.95 -2.39 10.91
C GLY A 78 3.05 -2.68 9.71
N PHE A 79 1.83 -3.15 9.98
CA PHE A 79 0.75 -3.28 9.00
C PHE A 79 -0.62 -3.11 9.65
N ALA A 80 -1.61 -2.64 8.88
CA ALA A 80 -2.99 -2.60 9.34
C ALA A 80 -3.63 -4.00 9.27
N SER A 81 -4.27 -4.43 10.35
CA SER A 81 -4.98 -5.71 10.40
C SER A 81 -6.40 -5.52 10.91
N SER A 82 -7.37 -6.05 10.15
CA SER A 82 -8.78 -6.16 10.53
C SER A 82 -9.07 -7.42 11.36
N TYR A 83 -8.05 -8.16 11.78
CA TYR A 83 -8.20 -9.42 12.53
C TYR A 83 -8.06 -9.21 14.04
N HIS A 84 -8.32 -7.98 14.55
CA HIS A 84 -8.11 -7.64 15.95
C HIS A 84 -8.95 -8.51 16.89
N LEU A 85 -10.22 -8.74 16.53
CA LEU A 85 -11.15 -9.63 17.24
C LEU A 85 -11.36 -10.98 16.52
N GLY A 86 -10.48 -11.34 15.59
CA GLY A 86 -10.64 -12.52 14.74
C GLY A 86 -11.72 -12.33 13.67
N GLU A 87 -12.40 -13.43 13.32
CA GLU A 87 -13.39 -13.47 12.22
C GLU A 87 -14.69 -12.72 12.54
N GLU A 88 -14.98 -12.48 13.83
CA GLU A 88 -16.19 -11.80 14.29
C GLU A 88 -16.10 -10.27 14.22
N GLY A 89 -14.87 -9.73 14.11
CA GLY A 89 -14.65 -8.29 14.08
C GLY A 89 -15.21 -7.66 12.80
N THR A 90 -15.95 -6.56 12.95
CA THR A 90 -16.51 -5.82 11.80
C THR A 90 -16.12 -4.35 11.85
N GLY A 91 -16.07 -3.68 10.70
CA GLY A 91 -15.76 -2.25 10.63
C GLY A 91 -14.81 -1.87 9.51
N THR A 92 -14.37 -0.62 9.54
CA THR A 92 -13.53 -0.03 8.48
C THR A 92 -12.36 0.75 9.06
N LEU A 93 -11.25 0.77 8.33
CA LEU A 93 -10.15 1.70 8.51
C LEU A 93 -10.09 2.60 7.27
N THR A 94 -10.47 3.87 7.43
CA THR A 94 -10.64 4.82 6.31
C THR A 94 -9.56 5.89 6.34
N SER A 95 -8.87 6.10 5.23
CA SER A 95 -7.80 7.11 5.13
C SER A 95 -8.36 8.53 5.15
N PRO A 96 -7.53 9.54 5.45
CA PRO A 96 -7.76 10.90 5.00
C PRO A 96 -7.91 10.96 3.48
N GLU A 97 -8.49 12.05 2.97
CA GLU A 97 -8.50 12.32 1.54
C GLU A 97 -7.07 12.53 1.02
N PHE A 98 -6.79 11.97 -0.15
CA PHE A 98 -5.51 12.14 -0.82
C PHE A 98 -5.73 12.31 -2.33
N LYS A 99 -4.75 12.93 -2.99
CA LYS A 99 -4.79 13.13 -4.44
C LYS A 99 -4.25 11.90 -5.15
N ILE A 100 -4.98 11.41 -6.15
CA ILE A 100 -4.47 10.37 -7.07
C ILE A 100 -3.53 11.05 -8.07
N GLU A 101 -2.23 10.94 -7.84
CA GLU A 101 -1.20 11.59 -8.67
C GLU A 101 -0.70 10.73 -9.84
N ARG A 102 -0.94 9.41 -9.79
CA ARG A 102 -0.46 8.45 -10.78
C ARG A 102 -1.59 7.51 -11.21
N LYS A 103 -1.41 6.83 -12.35
CA LYS A 103 -2.39 5.89 -12.91
C LYS A 103 -2.64 4.65 -12.05
N TYR A 104 -1.74 4.36 -11.11
CA TYR A 104 -1.78 3.16 -10.28
C TYR A 104 -1.57 3.53 -8.82
N ILE A 105 -2.35 2.87 -7.95
CA ILE A 105 -2.09 2.74 -6.52
C ILE A 105 -1.67 1.29 -6.31
N SER A 106 -0.55 1.10 -5.62
CA SER A 106 -0.01 -0.22 -5.33
C SER A 106 0.01 -0.44 -3.82
N PHE A 107 -0.36 -1.64 -3.40
CA PHE A 107 -0.42 -2.04 -2.00
C PHE A 107 -0.15 -3.54 -1.88
N LEU A 108 0.18 -3.97 -0.67
CA LEU A 108 0.22 -5.38 -0.30
C LEU A 108 -1.06 -5.67 0.48
N ILE A 109 -1.77 -6.72 0.09
CA ILE A 109 -2.97 -7.21 0.76
C ILE A 109 -2.83 -8.72 0.93
N GLY A 110 -3.33 -9.23 2.05
CA GLY A 110 -3.37 -10.65 2.32
C GLY A 110 -4.48 -10.95 3.32
N GLY A 111 -5.06 -12.13 3.19
CA GLY A 111 -6.18 -12.54 4.00
C GLY A 111 -6.80 -13.82 3.46
N ASN A 112 -8.04 -14.09 3.88
CA ASN A 112 -8.80 -15.22 3.39
C ASN A 112 -9.85 -14.72 2.40
N LYS A 113 -9.80 -15.22 1.16
CA LYS A 113 -10.73 -14.90 0.07
C LYS A 113 -12.20 -15.18 0.40
N ASP A 114 -12.47 -16.04 1.38
CA ASP A 114 -13.81 -16.43 1.79
C ASP A 114 -14.41 -15.48 2.86
N LEU A 115 -13.65 -14.47 3.28
CA LEU A 115 -14.11 -13.38 4.16
C LEU A 115 -14.36 -12.11 3.33
N ASP A 116 -15.32 -11.28 3.76
CA ASP A 116 -15.69 -10.01 3.09
C ASP A 116 -14.66 -8.88 3.28
N ALA A 117 -13.42 -9.21 3.66
CA ALA A 117 -12.34 -8.24 3.84
C ALA A 117 -11.83 -7.73 2.48
N SER A 118 -11.92 -6.43 2.27
CA SER A 118 -11.54 -5.80 0.99
C SER A 118 -10.92 -4.42 1.17
N MET A 119 -10.12 -4.03 0.19
CA MET A 119 -9.63 -2.67 0.02
C MET A 119 -10.43 -1.96 -1.06
N ASN A 120 -11.03 -0.82 -0.69
CA ASN A 120 -11.91 -0.06 -1.56
C ASN A 120 -11.28 1.30 -1.89
N LEU A 121 -11.29 1.66 -3.17
CA LEU A 121 -10.99 3.04 -3.61
C LEU A 121 -12.31 3.79 -3.73
N LEU A 122 -12.41 4.91 -3.01
CA LEU A 122 -13.57 5.78 -3.06
C LEU A 122 -13.25 7.09 -3.79
N ILE A 123 -14.18 7.57 -4.61
CA ILE A 123 -14.19 8.92 -5.20
C ILE A 123 -15.55 9.52 -4.88
N ASP A 124 -15.57 10.71 -4.27
CA ASP A 124 -16.80 11.42 -3.84
C ASP A 124 -17.73 10.51 -3.00
N GLY A 125 -17.14 9.74 -2.09
CA GLY A 125 -17.86 8.80 -1.22
C GLY A 125 -18.38 7.53 -1.91
N LYS A 126 -18.12 7.32 -3.20
CA LYS A 126 -18.55 6.15 -3.95
C LYS A 126 -17.40 5.19 -4.19
N VAL A 127 -17.64 3.89 -3.96
CA VAL A 127 -16.67 2.84 -4.28
C VAL A 127 -16.52 2.73 -5.80
N VAL A 128 -15.32 3.00 -6.31
CA VAL A 128 -14.99 2.91 -7.74
C VAL A 128 -14.11 1.72 -8.09
N ARG A 129 -13.40 1.15 -7.10
CA ARG A 129 -12.62 -0.10 -7.23
C ARG A 129 -12.67 -0.88 -5.92
N VAL A 130 -12.58 -2.20 -6.04
CA VAL A 130 -12.52 -3.16 -4.93
C VAL A 130 -11.38 -4.13 -5.23
N ALA A 131 -10.59 -4.44 -4.21
CA ALA A 131 -9.63 -5.54 -4.24
C ALA A 131 -9.88 -6.43 -3.01
N GLY A 132 -10.13 -7.72 -3.24
CA GLY A 132 -10.20 -8.71 -2.18
C GLY A 132 -8.80 -9.12 -1.70
N ALA A 133 -8.73 -9.62 -0.48
CA ALA A 133 -7.52 -10.18 0.11
C ALA A 133 -7.22 -11.61 -0.36
#